data_AF-A0A258WMR7-F1
#
_entry.id   AF-A0A258WMR7-F1
#
_cell.length_a   1.000
_cell.length_b   1.000
_cell.length_c   1.000
_cell.angle_alpha   90.00
_cell.angle_beta   90.00
_cell.angle_gamma   90.00
#
_symmetry.space_group_name_H-M   'P 1'
#
loop_
_entity.id
_entity.type
_entity.pdbx_description
1 polymer ?
#
loop_
_entity_poly.entity_id
_entity_poly.type
_entity_poly.pdbx_seq_one_letter_code
_entity_poly.pdbx_strand_id
1 'polypeptide(L)'
;MTYKEQYLYLKQKTADSYNLWIKAQNQLASDEDGFLNEQLWDNLEFSASDLQKSQNEFNKFCSIIRKGKFSAHDILGEQQACA
;
A
#
# COMPACT_ATOMS: atom_id res chain seq x y z
N MET A 1 -20.06 -0.96 2.84
CA MET A 1 -18.68 -0.99 3.37
C MET A 1 -18.53 0.17 4.33
N THR A 2 -18.19 -0.09 5.59
CA THR A 2 -17.99 0.91 6.65
C THR A 2 -16.64 1.62 6.48
N TYR A 3 -16.42 2.73 7.21
CA TYR A 3 -15.10 3.38 7.25
C TYR A 3 -14.01 2.44 7.75
N LYS A 4 -14.32 1.56 8.72
CA LYS A 4 -13.40 0.52 9.22
C LYS A 4 -12.97 -0.44 8.11
N GLU A 5 -13.96 -0.98 7.39
CA GLU A 5 -13.72 -1.94 6.32
C GLU A 5 -12.92 -1.31 5.17
N GLN A 6 -13.28 -0.09 4.76
CA GLN A 6 -12.51 0.65 3.75
C GLN A 6 -11.08 0.96 4.21
N TYR A 7 -10.90 1.36 5.48
CA TYR A 7 -9.57 1.62 6.04
C TYR A 7 -8.69 0.37 5.99
N LEU A 8 -9.20 -0.76 6.51
CA LEU A 8 -8.47 -2.02 6.55
C LEU A 8 -8.18 -2.55 5.15
N TYR A 9 -9.15 -2.46 4.24
CA TYR A 9 -8.97 -2.83 2.83
C TYR A 9 -7.86 -2.01 2.16
N LEU A 10 -7.91 -0.69 2.23
CA LEU A 10 -6.93 0.18 1.58
C LEU A 10 -5.55 0.07 2.22
N LYS A 11 -5.48 -0.13 3.54
CA LYS A 11 -4.23 -0.43 4.26
C LYS A 11 -3.61 -1.73 3.74
N GLN A 12 -4.40 -2.80 3.64
CA GLN A 12 -3.93 -4.09 3.14
C GLN A 12 -3.49 -3.98 1.68
N LYS A 13 -4.30 -3.37 0.82
CA LYS A 13 -3.99 -3.12 -0.59
C LYS A 13 -2.64 -2.39 -0.76
N THR A 14 -2.39 -1.37 0.06
CA THR A 14 -1.11 -0.63 0.04
C THR A 14 0.06 -1.51 0.45
N ALA A 15 -0.11 -2.35 1.48
CA ALA A 15 0.91 -3.30 1.92
C ALA A 15 1.20 -4.36 0.85
N ASP A 16 0.17 -4.86 0.17
CA ASP A 16 0.31 -5.84 -0.91
C ASP A 16 1.07 -5.23 -2.10
N SER A 17 0.71 -4.01 -2.54
CA SER A 17 1.44 -3.29 -3.59
C SER A 17 2.90 -3.03 -3.20
N TYR A 18 3.18 -2.71 -1.93
CA TYR A 18 4.54 -2.52 -1.43
C TYR A 18 5.35 -3.81 -1.52
N ASN A 19 4.78 -4.94 -1.12
CA ASN A 19 5.43 -6.24 -1.21
C ASN A 19 5.75 -6.62 -2.67
N LEU A 20 4.87 -6.30 -3.61
CA LEU A 20 5.12 -6.52 -5.04
C LEU A 20 6.29 -5.67 -5.55
N TRP A 21 6.35 -4.40 -5.16
CA TRP A 21 7.44 -3.51 -5.53
C TRP A 21 8.78 -3.97 -4.95
N ILE A 22 8.82 -4.34 -3.65
CA ILE A 22 10.03 -4.91 -3.03
C ILE A 22 10.45 -6.21 -3.73
N LYS A 23 9.51 -7.07 -4.10
CA LYS A 23 9.81 -8.29 -4.85
C LYS A 23 10.43 -7.97 -6.22
N ALA A 24 9.89 -6.99 -6.95
CA ALA A 24 10.44 -6.57 -8.24
C ALA A 24 11.86 -5.98 -8.09
N GLN A 25 12.09 -5.17 -7.06
CA GLN A 25 13.44 -4.66 -6.74
C GLN A 25 14.43 -5.77 -6.45
N ASN A 26 14.05 -6.72 -5.60
CA ASN A 26 14.91 -7.84 -5.24
C ASN A 26 15.21 -8.70 -6.47
N GLN A 27 14.22 -8.94 -7.34
CA GLN A 27 14.43 -9.68 -8.57
C GLN A 27 15.46 -8.98 -9.47
N LEU A 28 15.29 -7.68 -9.71
CA LEU A 28 16.21 -6.87 -10.52
C LEU A 28 17.62 -6.82 -9.93
N ALA A 29 17.76 -6.76 -8.61
CA ALA A 29 19.06 -6.75 -7.93
C ALA A 29 19.75 -8.13 -7.89
N SER A 30 18.97 -9.21 -7.94
CA SER A 30 19.49 -10.58 -7.84
C SER A 30 19.88 -11.21 -9.18
N ASP A 31 19.41 -10.65 -10.28
CA ASP A 31 19.68 -11.14 -11.64
C ASP A 31 21.03 -10.61 -12.13
N GLU A 32 21.92 -11.49 -12.61
CA GLU A 32 23.28 -11.13 -13.06
C GLU A 32 23.27 -10.10 -14.19
N ASP A 33 22.26 -10.15 -15.07
CA ASP A 33 22.03 -9.19 -16.15
C ASP A 33 20.81 -8.29 -15.87
N GLY A 34 20.39 -8.17 -14.60
CA GLY A 34 19.17 -7.47 -14.21
C GLY A 34 19.12 -6.01 -14.66
N PHE A 35 20.28 -5.35 -14.76
CA PHE A 35 20.38 -3.98 -15.29
C PHE A 35 20.05 -3.88 -16.79
N LEU A 36 20.37 -4.92 -17.58
CA LEU A 36 20.13 -4.95 -19.03
C LEU A 36 18.80 -5.61 -19.40
N ASN A 37 18.10 -6.21 -18.43
CA ASN A 37 16.84 -6.89 -18.65
C ASN A 37 15.67 -5.89 -18.62
N GLU A 38 15.24 -5.43 -19.79
CA GLU A 38 14.12 -4.48 -19.95
C GLU A 38 12.83 -4.96 -19.26
N GLN A 39 12.53 -6.25 -19.31
CA GLN A 39 11.32 -6.80 -18.69
C GLN A 39 11.35 -6.65 -17.15
N LEU A 40 12.52 -6.73 -16.52
CA LEU A 40 12.65 -6.53 -15.08
C LEU A 40 12.46 -5.05 -14.70
N TRP A 41 12.94 -4.14 -15.54
CA TRP A 41 12.68 -2.70 -15.39
C TRP A 41 11.21 -2.36 -15.55
N ASP A 42 10.56 -2.89 -16.58
CA ASP A 42 9.11 -2.69 -16.81
C ASP A 42 8.30 -3.19 -15.61
N ASN A 43 8.66 -4.35 -15.05
CA ASN A 43 8.00 -4.89 -13.86
C ASN A 43 8.22 -4.01 -12.62
N LEU A 44 9.43 -3.45 -12.46
CA LEU A 44 9.73 -2.54 -11.37
C LEU A 44 8.94 -1.23 -11.50
N GLU A 45 8.88 -0.65 -12.70
CA GLU A 45 8.12 0.58 -12.95
C GLU A 45 6.61 0.37 -12.76
N PHE A 46 6.07 -0.72 -13.30
CA PHE A 46 4.66 -1.08 -13.14
C PHE A 46 4.29 -1.23 -11.65
N SER A 47 5.07 -2.01 -10.90
CA SER A 47 4.81 -2.22 -9.46
C SER A 47 4.99 -0.93 -8.64
N ALA A 48 5.92 -0.05 -9.01
CA ALA A 48 6.08 1.26 -8.38
C ALA A 48 4.87 2.17 -8.64
N SER A 49 4.36 2.18 -9.88
CA SER A 49 3.15 2.91 -10.27
C SER A 49 1.93 2.45 -9.48
N ASP A 50 1.75 1.14 -9.33
CA ASP A 50 0.64 0.57 -8.57
C ASP A 50 0.75 0.86 -7.07
N LEU A 51 1.96 0.80 -6.50
CA LEU A 51 2.19 1.25 -5.13
C LEU A 51 1.81 2.73 -4.95
N GLN A 52 2.21 3.60 -5.87
CA GLN A 52 1.88 5.02 -5.80
C GLN A 52 0.36 5.26 -5.87
N LYS A 53 -0.35 4.54 -6.76
CA LYS A 53 -1.83 4.62 -6.85
C LYS A 53 -2.49 4.17 -5.56
N SER A 54 -2.08 3.03 -5.00
CA SER A 54 -2.61 2.50 -3.74
C SER A 54 -2.37 3.47 -2.58
N GLN A 55 -1.16 4.05 -2.47
CA GLN A 55 -0.85 5.06 -1.46
C GLN A 55 -1.70 6.32 -1.62
N ASN A 56 -1.90 6.81 -2.85
CA ASN A 56 -2.72 7.98 -3.12
C ASN A 56 -4.18 7.75 -2.71
N GLU A 57 -4.73 6.57 -3.01
CA GLU A 57 -6.09 6.19 -2.62
C GLU A 57 -6.24 6.12 -1.10
N PHE A 58 -5.29 5.47 -0.42
CA PHE A 58 -5.27 5.39 1.04
C PHE A 58 -5.14 6.78 1.70
N ASN A 59 -4.24 7.62 1.21
CA ASN A 59 -4.04 8.98 1.72
C ASN A 59 -5.27 9.87 1.51
N LYS A 60 -5.93 9.75 0.35
CA LYS A 60 -7.18 10.45 0.07
C LYS A 60 -8.26 10.05 1.06
N PHE A 61 -8.38 8.75 1.36
CA PHE A 61 -9.33 8.24 2.33
C PHE A 61 -9.03 8.71 3.76
N CYS A 62 -7.77 8.65 4.19
CA CYS A 62 -7.32 9.21 5.47
C CYS A 62 -7.61 10.71 5.60
N SER A 63 -7.47 11.47 4.51
CA SER A 63 -7.86 12.89 4.47
C SER A 63 -9.38 13.08 4.64
N ILE A 64 -10.22 12.23 4.04
CA ILE A 64 -11.68 12.28 4.22
C ILE A 64 -12.06 12.04 5.68
N ILE A 65 -11.49 10.98 6.27
CA ILE A 65 -11.66 10.63 7.69
C ILE A 65 -11.33 11.83 8.59
N ARG A 66 -10.16 12.44 8.38
CA ARG A 66 -9.69 13.58 9.18
C ARG A 66 -10.61 14.80 9.04
N LYS A 67 -11.08 15.09 7.82
CA LYS A 67 -12.02 16.20 7.57
C LYS A 67 -13.39 15.94 8.19
N GLY A 68 -13.83 14.69 8.21
CA GLY A 68 -15.03 14.25 8.92
C GLY A 68 -14.90 14.30 10.45
N LYS A 69 -13.71 14.62 10.98
CA LYS A 69 -13.37 14.61 12.42
C LYS A 69 -13.60 13.25 13.08
N PHE A 70 -13.54 12.16 12.31
CA PHE A 70 -13.55 10.81 12.85
C PHE A 70 -12.18 10.53 13.47
N SER A 71 -12.18 10.10 14.73
CA SER A 71 -11.00 9.63 15.43
C SER A 71 -10.63 8.21 14.99
N ALA A 72 -9.42 7.77 15.33
CA ALA A 72 -9.03 6.38 15.14
C ALA A 72 -9.96 5.41 15.90
N HIS A 73 -10.51 5.84 17.04
CA HIS A 73 -11.47 5.07 17.82
C HIS A 73 -12.82 4.91 17.09
N ASP A 74 -13.30 5.97 16.44
CA ASP A 74 -14.55 5.94 15.64
C ASP A 74 -14.47 4.97 14.46
N ILE A 75 -13.25 4.63 14.02
CA ILE A 75 -13.00 3.80 12.85
C ILE A 75 -12.55 2.40 13.23
N LEU A 76 -11.70 2.25 14.24
CA LEU A 76 -11.12 0.96 14.61
C LEU A 76 -11.87 0.30 15.78
N GLY A 77 -12.67 1.07 16.54
CA GLY A 77 -13.23 0.67 17.84
C GLY A 77 -12.19 0.81 18.96
N GLU A 78 -12.52 0.36 20.19
CA GLU A 78 -11.49 0.05 21.18
C GLU A 78 -10.51 -0.93 20.55
N GLN A 79 -9.28 -0.48 20.28
CA GLN A 79 -8.17 -1.41 20.26
C GLN A 79 -8.10 -1.94 21.68
N GLN A 80 -8.63 -3.15 21.92
CA GLN A 80 -8.27 -3.90 23.11
C GLN A 80 -6.74 -3.89 23.15
N ALA A 81 -6.20 -3.09 24.07
CA ALA A 81 -4.82 -3.21 24.46
C ALA A 81 -4.66 -4.68 24.87
N CYS A 82 -3.83 -5.42 24.15
CA CYS A 82 -3.49 -6.79 24.53
C CYS A 82 -3.02 -6.76 25.98
N ALA A 83 -3.77 -7.44 26.85
CA ALA A 83 -3.37 -7.83 28.19
C ALA A 83 -2.40 -9.02 28.12
#